data_AF-A0A9D8AGD8-F1
#
_entry.id   AF-A0A9D8AGD8-F1
#
_cell.length_a   1.000
_cell.length_b   1.000
_cell.length_c   1.000
_cell.angle_alpha   90.00
_cell.angle_beta   90.00
_cell.angle_gamma   90.00
#
_symmetry.space_group_name_H-M   'P 1'
#
loop_
_entity.id
_entity.type
_entity.pdbx_description
1 polymer ?
#
loop_
_entity_poly.entity_id
_entity_poly.type
_entity_poly.pdbx_seq_one_letter_code
_entity_poly.pdbx_strand_id
1 'polypeptide(L)'
;MFKRKARKEVKEEEKAKLDEIGVITHYFPHVKAAVIKLSKGDLKASDNVYIKGHTTDFKQSVKSLQLNRAPVQEGKAGQEIGLKVKSRVRIGDIVYKI
;
A
#
# COMPACT_ATOMS: atom_id res chain seq x y z
N MET A 1 31.06 -16.34 -21.05
CA MET A 1 29.65 -16.14 -21.44
C MET A 1 28.77 -16.52 -20.25
N PHE A 2 28.49 -15.58 -19.32
CA PHE A 2 27.85 -15.90 -18.04
C PHE A 2 26.36 -15.53 -18.05
N LYS A 3 25.53 -16.55 -17.81
CA LYS A 3 24.07 -16.50 -17.72
C LYS A 3 23.60 -15.40 -16.75
N ARG A 4 23.17 -14.25 -17.28
CA ARG A 4 22.45 -13.18 -16.55
C ARG A 4 20.95 -13.19 -16.83
N LYS A 5 20.36 -14.36 -17.12
CA LYS A 5 18.94 -14.47 -17.52
C LYS A 5 17.97 -14.91 -16.41
N ALA A 6 18.45 -15.32 -15.23
CA ALA A 6 17.60 -15.88 -14.18
C ALA A 6 17.04 -14.87 -13.15
N ARG A 7 17.24 -13.56 -13.32
CA ARG A 7 16.73 -12.53 -12.38
C ARG A 7 15.47 -11.83 -12.85
N LYS A 8 15.03 -12.07 -14.09
CA LYS A 8 13.87 -11.40 -14.70
C LYS A 8 12.56 -12.16 -14.49
N GLU A 9 12.61 -13.49 -14.48
CA GLU A 9 11.40 -14.35 -14.42
C GLU A 9 10.79 -14.40 -13.00
N VAL A 10 11.60 -14.30 -11.94
CA VAL A 10 11.10 -14.30 -10.55
C VAL A 10 10.28 -13.04 -10.19
N LYS A 11 10.36 -11.97 -11.00
CA LYS A 11 9.66 -10.69 -10.75
C LYS A 11 8.20 -10.66 -11.21
N GLU A 12 7.78 -11.59 -12.08
CA GLU A 12 6.42 -11.60 -12.65
C GLU A 12 5.48 -12.53 -11.88
N GLU A 13 5.99 -13.59 -11.25
CA GLU A 13 5.17 -14.52 -10.46
C GLU A 13 4.77 -13.94 -9.10
N GLU A 14 5.56 -13.03 -8.51
CA GLU A 14 5.22 -12.31 -7.28
C GLU A 14 4.09 -11.28 -7.48
N LYS A 15 3.75 -10.92 -8.73
CA LYS A 15 2.59 -10.05 -9.02
C LYS A 15 1.26 -10.78 -8.96
N ALA A 16 1.25 -12.11 -9.00
CA ALA A 16 0.01 -12.89 -9.12
C ALA A 16 -0.76 -13.08 -7.79
N LYS A 17 -0.21 -12.61 -6.66
CA LYS A 17 -0.89 -12.63 -5.34
C LYS A 17 -0.78 -11.31 -4.59
N LEU A 18 -0.70 -10.19 -5.31
CA LEU A 18 -0.84 -8.87 -4.70
C LEU A 18 -2.32 -8.54 -4.66
N ASP A 19 -2.93 -8.62 -3.48
CA ASP A 19 -4.34 -8.29 -3.31
C ASP A 19 -4.50 -6.77 -3.38
N GLU A 20 -5.13 -6.28 -4.44
CA GLU A 20 -5.52 -4.87 -4.56
C GLU A 20 -6.53 -4.53 -3.48
N ILE A 21 -6.07 -3.81 -2.45
CA ILE A 21 -6.91 -3.48 -1.30
C ILE A 21 -7.59 -2.10 -1.43
N GLY A 22 -6.98 -1.19 -2.19
CA GLY A 22 -7.51 0.16 -2.29
C GLY A 22 -6.66 1.13 -3.11
N VAL A 23 -7.11 2.38 -3.10
CA VAL A 23 -6.48 3.49 -3.82
C VAL A 23 -6.26 4.67 -2.88
N ILE A 24 -5.18 5.42 -3.12
CA ILE A 24 -4.87 6.61 -2.35
C ILE A 24 -5.75 7.77 -2.83
N THR A 25 -6.55 8.34 -1.94
CA THR A 25 -7.43 9.47 -2.25
C THR A 25 -6.83 10.80 -1.83
N HIS A 26 -6.06 10.83 -0.74
CA HIS A 26 -5.43 12.03 -0.22
C HIS A 26 -4.06 11.74 0.37
N TYR A 27 -3.17 12.73 0.34
CA TYR A 27 -1.86 12.67 0.99
C TYR A 27 -1.56 13.97 1.72
N PHE A 28 -1.18 13.86 2.99
CA PHE A 28 -0.79 14.95 3.87
C PHE A 28 0.75 15.02 3.97
N PRO A 29 1.41 15.95 3.26
CA PRO A 29 2.87 16.05 3.25
C PRO A 29 3.46 16.45 4.61
N HIS A 30 2.75 17.25 5.41
CA HIS A 30 3.22 17.72 6.72
C HIS A 30 3.43 16.59 7.73
N VAL A 31 2.52 15.62 7.76
CA VAL A 31 2.55 14.47 8.70
C VAL A 31 2.99 13.16 8.03
N LYS A 32 3.25 13.20 6.71
CA LYS A 32 3.53 12.02 5.86
C LYS A 32 2.45 10.93 6.01
N ALA A 33 1.19 11.34 6.03
CA ALA A 33 0.05 10.43 6.12
C ALA A 33 -0.66 10.34 4.77
N ALA A 34 -0.99 9.13 4.35
CA ALA A 34 -1.79 8.85 3.16
C ALA A 34 -3.17 8.35 3.59
N VAL A 35 -4.21 8.85 2.94
CA VAL A 35 -5.59 8.34 3.08
C VAL A 35 -5.80 7.34 1.97
N ILE A 36 -6.06 6.10 2.36
CA ILE A 36 -6.31 4.97 1.48
C ILE A 36 -7.80 4.66 1.57
N LYS A 37 -8.49 4.75 0.44
CA LYS A 37 -9.86 4.25 0.32
C LYS A 37 -9.79 2.77 -0.01
N LEU A 38 -10.14 1.93 0.95
CA LEU A 38 -10.21 0.49 0.73
C LEU A 38 -11.42 0.18 -0.15
N SER A 39 -11.18 -0.45 -1.29
CA SER A 39 -12.23 -0.88 -2.20
C SER A 39 -12.65 -2.31 -1.93
N LYS A 40 -11.68 -3.20 -1.67
CA LYS A 40 -11.89 -4.62 -1.39
C LYS A 40 -10.82 -5.11 -0.40
N GLY A 41 -11.17 -6.09 0.43
CA GLY A 41 -10.24 -6.65 1.41
C GLY A 41 -10.06 -5.81 2.67
N ASP A 42 -9.37 -6.42 3.63
CA ASP A 42 -9.14 -5.87 4.96
C ASP A 42 -7.64 -5.60 5.16
N LEU A 43 -7.34 -4.48 5.80
CA LEU A 43 -5.98 -4.06 6.12
C LEU A 43 -5.78 -4.04 7.63
N LYS A 44 -4.81 -4.82 8.13
CA LYS A 44 -4.44 -4.84 9.54
C LYS A 44 -3.18 -4.05 9.80
N ALA A 45 -3.05 -3.59 11.05
CA ALA A 45 -1.90 -2.82 11.51
C ALA A 45 -0.58 -3.62 11.45
N SER A 46 -0.63 -4.94 11.30
CA SER A 46 0.52 -5.84 11.24
C SER A 46 0.86 -6.33 9.83
N ASP A 47 0.12 -5.88 8.81
CA ASP A 47 0.29 -6.35 7.43
C ASP A 47 1.37 -5.55 6.68
N ASN A 48 1.85 -6.14 5.58
CA ASN A 48 2.69 -5.43 4.62
C ASN A 48 1.84 -4.90 3.47
N VAL A 49 2.11 -3.66 3.08
CA VAL A 49 1.48 -3.03 1.93
C VAL A 49 2.52 -2.64 0.90
N TYR A 50 2.13 -2.75 -0.36
CA TYR A 50 2.88 -2.30 -1.50
C TYR A 50 2.13 -1.17 -2.19
N ILE A 51 2.75 0.01 -2.19
CA ILE A 51 2.19 1.19 -2.84
C ILE A 51 2.86 1.32 -4.20
N LYS A 52 2.04 1.30 -5.25
CA LYS A 52 2.48 1.41 -6.63
C LYS A 52 1.65 2.46 -7.35
N GLY A 53 2.35 3.48 -7.84
CA GLY A 53 1.81 4.56 -8.63
C GLY A 53 2.65 4.83 -9.86
N HIS A 54 2.46 5.99 -10.47
CA HIS A 54 3.21 6.41 -11.65
C HIS A 54 4.69 6.69 -11.35
N THR A 55 4.99 7.27 -10.20
CA THR A 55 6.35 7.66 -9.78
C THR A 55 6.74 7.08 -8.42
N THR A 56 5.92 6.16 -7.91
CA THR A 56 6.00 5.66 -6.54
C THR A 56 5.95 4.15 -6.55
N ASP A 57 6.98 3.48 -6.07
CA ASP A 57 7.05 2.02 -6.04
C ASP A 57 7.80 1.57 -4.78
N PHE A 58 7.07 1.27 -3.71
CA PHE A 58 7.69 0.78 -2.49
C PHE A 58 6.79 -0.11 -1.63
N LYS A 59 7.41 -1.10 -1.00
CA LYS A 59 6.80 -1.93 0.05
C LYS A 59 7.03 -1.28 1.41
N GLN A 60 6.04 -1.28 2.30
CA GLN A 60 6.18 -0.88 3.69
C GLN A 60 5.31 -1.74 4.61
N SER A 61 5.73 -1.91 5.86
CA SER A 61 4.85 -2.45 6.89
C SER A 61 3.90 -1.36 7.38
N VAL A 62 2.67 -1.76 7.62
CA VAL A 62 1.73 -0.94 8.39
C VAL A 62 2.23 -0.90 9.84
N LYS A 63 2.22 0.27 10.47
CA LYS A 63 2.51 0.42 11.90
C LYS A 63 1.37 1.06 12.67
N SER A 64 0.58 1.87 11.99
CA SER A 64 -0.50 2.66 12.58
C SER A 64 -1.57 2.87 11.53
N LEU A 65 -2.80 2.49 11.85
CA LEU A 65 -3.98 2.76 11.05
C LEU A 65 -4.90 3.71 11.82
N GLN A 66 -5.51 4.65 11.09
CA GLN A 66 -6.46 5.60 11.65
C GLN A 66 -7.70 5.64 10.78
N LEU A 67 -8.87 5.48 11.37
CA LEU A 67 -10.17 5.62 10.70
C LEU A 67 -10.94 6.72 11.39
N ASN A 68 -11.41 7.75 10.66
CA ASN A 68 -12.18 8.86 11.24
C ASN A 68 -11.55 9.50 12.49
N ARG A 69 -10.22 9.68 12.50
CA ARG A 69 -9.40 10.20 13.62
C ARG A 69 -9.31 9.27 14.85
N ALA A 70 -9.85 8.06 14.77
CA ALA A 70 -9.68 7.02 15.78
C ALA A 70 -8.60 6.01 15.35
N PRO A 71 -7.69 5.59 16.24
CA PRO A 71 -6.78 4.49 15.95
C PRO A 71 -7.56 3.18 15.81
N VAL A 72 -7.28 2.43 14.75
CA VAL A 72 -7.91 1.12 14.51
C VAL A 72 -6.84 0.05 14.28
N GLN A 73 -7.15 -1.19 14.63
CA GLN A 73 -6.25 -2.32 14.38
C GLN A 73 -6.45 -2.93 12.99
N GLU A 74 -7.66 -2.80 12.46
CA GLU A 74 -8.09 -3.33 11.19
C GLU A 74 -9.00 -2.31 10.55
N GLY A 75 -8.93 -2.17 9.23
CA GLY A 75 -9.96 -1.47 8.50
C GLY A 75 -10.44 -2.28 7.32
N LYS A 76 -11.72 -2.04 6.99
CA LYS A 76 -12.51 -2.89 6.12
C LYS A 76 -12.73 -2.24 4.76
N ALA A 77 -13.05 -3.05 3.77
CA ALA A 77 -13.52 -2.57 2.47
C ALA A 77 -14.66 -1.53 2.64
N GLY A 78 -14.57 -0.43 1.89
CA GLY A 78 -15.50 0.70 1.96
C GLY A 78 -15.07 1.81 2.92
N GLN A 79 -14.05 1.60 3.75
CA GLN A 79 -13.56 2.59 4.70
C GLN A 79 -12.35 3.39 4.19
N GLU A 80 -12.17 4.60 4.71
CA GLU A 80 -11.02 5.46 4.43
C GLU A 80 -10.04 5.42 5.59
N ILE A 81 -8.89 4.80 5.38
CA ILE A 81 -7.89 4.62 6.41
C ILE A 81 -6.71 5.55 6.17
N GLY A 82 -6.38 6.34 7.19
CA GLY A 82 -5.13 7.05 7.31
C GLY A 82 -3.99 6.10 7.69
N LEU A 83 -2.96 6.07 6.87
CA LEU A 83 -1.74 5.31 7.07
C LEU A 83 -0.53 6.27 7.01
N LYS A 84 0.40 6.13 7.95
CA LYS A 84 1.69 6.82 7.84
C LYS A 84 2.55 6.15 6.78
N VAL A 85 3.03 6.92 5.81
CA VAL A 85 3.87 6.43 4.72
C VAL A 85 5.32 6.87 4.88
N LYS A 86 6.26 6.00 4.49
CA LYS A 86 7.71 6.33 4.55
C LYS A 86 8.14 7.34 3.49
N SER A 87 7.45 7.36 2.35
CA SER A 87 7.75 8.24 1.21
C SER A 87 6.52 9.01 0.77
N ARG A 88 6.73 10.04 -0.05
CA ARG A 88 5.64 10.79 -0.68
C ARG A 88 4.86 9.87 -1.60
N VAL A 89 3.54 9.91 -1.48
CA VAL A 89 2.61 9.22 -2.38
C VAL A 89 1.72 10.25 -3.07
N ARG A 90 1.04 9.84 -4.14
CA ARG A 90 0.15 10.71 -4.90
C ARG A 90 -1.27 10.15 -4.91
N ILE A 91 -2.22 11.03 -5.17
CA ILE A 91 -3.62 10.67 -5.37
C ILE A 91 -3.69 9.77 -6.61
N GLY A 92 -4.40 8.64 -6.50
CA GLY A 92 -4.51 7.63 -7.54
C GLY A 92 -3.47 6.51 -7.47
N ASP A 93 -2.49 6.57 -6.55
CA ASP A 93 -1.59 5.44 -6.31
C ASP A 93 -2.40 4.23 -5.80
N ILE A 94 -2.06 3.03 -6.31
CA ILE A 94 -2.75 1.78 -5.97
C ILE A 94 -2.01 1.12 -4.79
N VAL A 95 -2.78 0.59 -3.85
CA VAL A 95 -2.27 -0.11 -2.68
C VAL A 95 -2.62 -1.58 -2.77
N TYR A 96 -1.59 -2.40 -2.64
CA TYR A 96 -1.66 -3.84 -2.62
C TYR A 96 -1.27 -4.37 -1.25
N LYS A 97 -1.87 -5.47 -0.80
CA LYS A 97 -1.46 -6.21 0.40
C LYS A 97 -0.54 -7.37 0.01
N ILE A 98 0.47 -7.63 0.85
CA ILE A 98 1.43 -8.74 0.73
C ILE A 98 1.35 -9.62 1.97
#